data_AF-A0A3Q8XCW0-F1
#
_entry.id   AF-A0A3Q8XCW0-F1
#
_cell.length_a   1.000
_cell.length_b   1.000
_cell.length_c   1.000
_cell.angle_alpha   90.00
_cell.angle_beta   90.00
_cell.angle_gamma   90.00
#
_symmetry.space_group_name_H-M   'P 1'
#
loop_
_entity.id
_entity.type
_entity.pdbx_description
1 polymer ?
#
loop_
_entity_poly.entity_id
_entity_poly.type
_entity_poly.pdbx_seq_one_letter_code
_entity_poly.pdbx_strand_id
1 'polypeptide(L)'
;MKSITFNSPQEYTQAAFNRVAELVSQHGQCALDNFVPAFSTEQCLEHLALVASEMAYDYSLIDVHADLYKKTNAELKEEMGDC
;
A
#
# COMPACT_ATOMS: atom_id res chain seq x y z
N MET A 1 -4.93 23.04 -13.01
CA MET A 1 -4.48 22.37 -11.77
C MET A 1 -5.43 22.78 -10.65
N LYS A 2 -5.93 21.84 -9.84
CA LYS A 2 -6.67 22.17 -8.62
C LYS A 2 -5.67 22.36 -7.48
N SER A 3 -5.76 23.47 -6.76
CA SER A 3 -5.00 23.69 -5.53
C SER A 3 -5.63 22.88 -4.40
N ILE A 4 -4.80 22.19 -3.62
CA ILE A 4 -5.21 21.51 -2.38
C ILE A 4 -4.51 22.23 -1.24
N THR A 5 -5.29 22.67 -0.25
CA THR A 5 -4.81 23.39 0.94
C THR A 5 -5.04 22.54 2.17
N PHE A 6 -4.03 22.47 3.05
CA PHE A 6 -4.09 21.74 4.31
C PHE A 6 -4.02 22.73 5.48
N ASN A 7 -4.72 22.42 6.57
CA ASN A 7 -4.78 23.31 7.73
C ASN A 7 -3.58 23.13 8.67
N SER A 8 -2.84 22.03 8.53
CA SER A 8 -1.64 21.75 9.33
C SER A 8 -0.63 20.86 8.58
N PRO A 9 0.65 20.87 9.01
CA PRO A 9 1.64 19.90 8.53
C PRO A 9 1.24 18.45 8.78
N GLN A 10 0.53 18.19 9.87
CA GLN A 10 0.03 16.85 10.23
C GLN A 10 -1.00 16.37 9.22
N GLU A 11 -1.98 17.21 8.87
CA GLU A 11 -3.00 16.88 7.86
C GLU A 11 -2.37 16.64 6.48
N TYR A 12 -1.40 17.49 6.10
CA TYR A 12 -0.63 17.32 4.87
C TYR A 12 0.11 15.98 4.85
N THR A 13 0.81 15.64 5.94
CA THR A 13 1.61 14.41 6.00
C THR A 13 0.72 13.17 6.01
N GLN A 14 -0.41 13.19 6.73
CA GLN A 14 -1.40 12.12 6.70
C GLN A 14 -1.94 11.91 5.27
N ALA A 15 -2.29 13.00 4.58
CA ALA A 15 -2.76 12.92 3.20
C ALA A 15 -1.66 12.40 2.25
N ALA A 16 -0.39 12.73 2.51
CA ALA A 16 0.73 12.22 1.74
C ALA A 16 0.93 10.71 1.94
N PHE A 17 0.86 10.20 3.18
CA PHE A 17 0.89 8.76 3.46
C PHE A 17 -0.21 8.03 2.71
N ASN A 18 -1.45 8.52 2.81
CA ASN A 18 -2.60 7.95 2.12
C ASN A 18 -2.39 7.94 0.60
N ARG A 19 -1.92 9.06 0.06
CA ARG A 19 -1.71 9.20 -1.39
C ARG A 19 -0.61 8.27 -1.91
N VAL A 20 0.48 8.10 -1.15
CA VAL A 20 1.55 7.18 -1.52
C VAL A 20 1.06 5.73 -1.48
N ALA A 21 0.28 5.34 -0.46
CA ALA A 21 -0.30 4.01 -0.37
C ALA A 21 -1.20 3.70 -1.59
N GLU A 22 -2.06 4.64 -1.99
CA GLU A 22 -2.87 4.52 -3.21
C GLU A 22 -2.00 4.33 -4.46
N LEU A 23 -0.94 5.11 -4.63
CA LEU A 23 -0.06 5.05 -5.80
C LEU A 23 0.71 3.74 -5.87
N VAL A 24 1.24 3.28 -4.73
CA VAL A 24 1.94 1.99 -4.61
C VAL A 24 0.98 0.85 -4.92
N SER A 25 -0.23 0.89 -4.37
CA SER A 25 -1.29 -0.08 -4.64
C SER A 25 -1.70 -0.08 -6.13
N GLN A 26 -1.88 1.08 -6.75
CA GLN A 26 -2.17 1.17 -8.19
C GLN A 26 -1.05 0.59 -9.06
N HIS A 27 0.20 0.84 -8.68
CA HIS A 27 1.35 0.29 -9.39
C HIS A 27 1.39 -1.24 -9.33
N GLY A 28 1.14 -1.84 -8.17
CA GLY A 28 1.13 -3.29 -8.01
C GLY A 28 -0.04 -4.00 -8.71
N GLN A 29 -1.13 -3.29 -9.00
CA GLN A 29 -2.34 -3.88 -9.57
C GLN A 29 -2.05 -4.55 -10.92
N CYS A 30 -1.13 -4.00 -11.71
CA CYS A 30 -0.75 -4.59 -13.00
C CYS A 30 -0.17 -6.00 -12.87
N ALA A 31 0.51 -6.34 -11.77
CA ALA A 31 1.02 -7.69 -11.55
C ALA A 31 -0.13 -8.64 -11.20
N LEU A 32 -1.03 -8.23 -10.31
CA LEU A 32 -2.20 -9.01 -9.92
C LEU A 32 -3.13 -9.30 -11.11
N ASP A 33 -3.36 -8.30 -11.98
CA ASP A 33 -4.16 -8.45 -13.20
C ASP A 33 -3.57 -9.46 -14.19
N ASN A 34 -2.25 -9.71 -14.12
CA ASN A 34 -1.54 -10.71 -14.91
C ASN A 34 -1.32 -12.03 -14.16
N PHE A 35 -2.00 -12.23 -13.02
CA PHE A 35 -1.87 -13.43 -12.16
C PHE A 35 -0.44 -13.66 -11.67
N VAL A 36 0.30 -12.59 -11.37
CA VAL A 36 1.65 -12.63 -10.82
C VAL A 36 1.65 -12.00 -9.41
N PRO A 37 2.25 -12.65 -8.40
CA PRO A 37 2.37 -12.03 -7.07
C PRO A 37 3.18 -10.74 -7.11
N ALA A 38 2.66 -9.73 -6.42
CA ALA A 38 3.27 -8.42 -6.27
C ALA A 38 3.96 -8.27 -4.90
N PHE A 39 4.89 -9.17 -4.56
CA PHE A 39 5.56 -9.18 -3.25
C PHE A 39 6.27 -7.86 -2.91
N SER A 40 6.85 -7.19 -3.91
CA SER A 40 7.49 -5.89 -3.70
C SER A 40 6.48 -4.81 -3.28
N THR A 41 5.25 -4.89 -3.78
CA THR A 41 4.17 -3.96 -3.43
C THR A 41 3.70 -4.21 -2.00
N GLU A 42 3.49 -5.47 -1.63
CA GLU A 42 3.18 -5.89 -0.25
C GLU A 42 4.21 -5.35 0.74
N GLN A 43 5.51 -5.65 0.53
CA GLN A 43 6.59 -5.21 1.40
C GLN A 43 6.69 -3.67 1.49
N CYS A 44 6.45 -2.98 0.38
CA CYS A 44 6.45 -1.52 0.36
C CYS A 44 5.33 -0.95 1.23
N LEU A 45 4.13 -1.51 1.14
CA LEU A 45 2.97 -1.09 1.95
C LEU A 45 3.16 -1.45 3.43
N GLU A 46 3.66 -2.65 3.75
CA GLU A 46 3.98 -3.05 5.13
C GLU A 46 5.00 -2.09 5.76
N HIS A 47 6.06 -1.72 5.04
CA HIS A 47 7.04 -0.77 5.55
C HIS A 47 6.46 0.65 5.69
N LEU A 48 5.61 1.08 4.75
CA LEU A 48 4.94 2.38 4.83
C LEU A 48 3.99 2.45 6.04
N ALA A 49 3.27 1.38 6.35
CA ALA A 49 2.40 1.26 7.52
C ALA A 49 3.21 1.32 8.83
N LEU A 50 4.34 0.62 8.90
CA LEU A 50 5.27 0.68 10.04
C LEU A 50 5.72 2.12 10.30
N VAL A 51 6.22 2.81 9.27
CA VAL A 51 6.72 4.19 9.41
C VAL A 51 5.59 5.15 9.83
N ALA A 52 4.39 5.02 9.25
CA ALA A 52 3.24 5.83 9.65
C ALA A 52 2.89 5.61 11.13
N SER A 53 2.87 4.35 11.58
CA SER A 53 2.63 3.98 12.98
C SER A 53 3.69 4.55 13.93
N GLU A 54 4.98 4.39 13.63
CA GLU A 54 6.08 4.92 14.46
C GLU A 54 6.05 6.46 14.58
N MET A 55 5.53 7.13 13.55
CA MET A 55 5.42 8.58 13.47
C MET A 55 4.06 9.11 13.98
N ALA A 56 3.22 8.24 14.57
CA ALA A 56 1.89 8.54 15.10
C ALA A 56 0.87 9.08 14.05
N TYR A 57 0.99 8.62 12.80
CA TYR A 57 -0.02 8.82 11.76
C TYR A 57 -0.96 7.60 11.69
N ASP A 58 -2.18 7.83 11.19
CA ASP A 58 -3.13 6.76 10.94
C ASP A 58 -2.66 5.94 9.73
N TYR A 59 -2.42 4.65 9.96
CA TYR A 59 -1.96 3.72 8.94
C TYR A 59 -3.08 2.81 8.41
N SER A 60 -4.32 2.98 8.88
CA SER A 60 -5.45 2.09 8.54
C SER A 60 -5.67 1.90 7.04
N LEU A 61 -5.57 2.97 6.24
CA LEU A 61 -5.69 2.87 4.78
C LEU A 61 -4.54 2.07 4.15
N ILE A 62 -3.32 2.23 4.68
CA ILE A 62 -2.14 1.52 4.23
C ILE A 62 -2.29 0.03 4.53
N ASP A 63 -2.76 -0.29 5.73
CA ASP A 63 -2.99 -1.65 6.23
C ASP A 63 -4.01 -2.39 5.36
N VAL A 64 -5.13 -1.73 5.00
CA VAL A 64 -6.12 -2.29 4.07
C VAL A 64 -5.50 -2.68 2.73
N HIS A 65 -4.59 -1.85 2.19
CA HIS A 65 -3.88 -2.20 0.97
C HIS A 65 -2.88 -3.33 1.20
N ALA A 66 -2.08 -3.29 2.27
CA ALA A 66 -1.10 -4.32 2.60
C ALA A 66 -1.76 -5.70 2.75
N ASP A 67 -2.88 -5.78 3.48
CA ASP A 67 -3.65 -7.01 3.69
C ASP A 67 -4.21 -7.58 2.39
N LEU A 68 -4.69 -6.72 1.48
CA LEU A 68 -5.16 -7.15 0.17
C LEU A 68 -4.02 -7.81 -0.62
N TYR A 69 -2.84 -7.19 -0.64
CA TYR A 69 -1.69 -7.74 -1.34
C TYR A 69 -1.18 -9.01 -0.70
N LYS A 70 -1.08 -9.06 0.63
CA LYS A 70 -0.66 -10.24 1.39
C LYS A 70 -1.55 -11.44 1.11
N LYS A 71 -2.88 -11.24 1.14
CA LYS A 71 -3.84 -12.28 0.82
C LYS A 71 -3.70 -12.74 -0.63
N THR A 72 -3.73 -11.81 -1.58
CA THR A 72 -3.72 -12.14 -3.01
C THR A 72 -2.41 -12.80 -3.43
N ASN A 73 -1.28 -12.34 -2.90
CA ASN A 73 0.03 -12.93 -3.15
C ASN A 73 0.12 -14.36 -2.59
N ALA A 74 -0.46 -14.62 -1.42
CA ALA A 74 -0.51 -15.98 -0.87
C ALA A 74 -1.34 -16.91 -1.76
N GLU A 75 -2.53 -16.47 -2.19
CA GLU A 75 -3.40 -17.23 -3.11
C GLU A 75 -2.67 -17.55 -4.44
N LEU A 76 -2.07 -16.54 -5.08
CA LEU A 76 -1.32 -16.72 -6.32
C LEU A 76 -0.07 -17.61 -6.15
N LYS A 77 0.60 -17.53 -5.01
CA LYS A 77 1.75 -18.40 -4.71
C LYS A 77 1.33 -19.86 -4.57
N GLU A 78 0.22 -20.13 -3.91
CA GLU A 78 -0.35 -21.49 -3.79
C GLU A 78 -0.75 -22.05 -5.15
N GLU A 79 -1.34 -21.23 -6.04
CA GLU A 79 -1.75 -21.64 -7.39
C GLU A 79 -0.57 -21.95 -8.32
N MET A 80 0.57 -21.26 -8.16
CA MET A 80 1.75 -21.49 -9.00
C MET A 80 2.52 -22.77 -8.64
N GLY A 81 2.28 -23.35 -7.46
CA GLY A 81 2.97 -24.54 -6.95
C GLY A 81 4.44 -24.29 -6.57
N ASP A 82 4.96 -25.07 -5.63
CA ASP A 82 6.40 -25.11 -5.35
C ASP A 82 7.09 -25.76 -6.56
N CYS A 83 7.79 -24.96 -7.37
CA CYS A 83 8.68 -25.48 -8.42
C CYS A 83 9.91 -26.16 -7.82
#